data_AF-A0A929VP33-F1
#
_entry.id   AF-A0A929VP33-F1
#
_cell.length_a   1.000
_cell.length_b   1.000
_cell.length_c   1.000
_cell.angle_alpha   90.00
_cell.angle_beta   90.00
_cell.angle_gamma   90.00
#
_symmetry.space_group_name_H-M   'P 1'
#
loop_
_entity.id
_entity.type
_entity.pdbx_description
1 polymer ?
#
loop_
_entity_poly.entity_id
_entity_poly.type
_entity_poly.pdbx_seq_one_letter_code
_entity_poly.pdbx_strand_id
1 'polypeptide(L)'
;VHLYFIKGTSGSELDNAERLRADYAKVSWKKDTAWKVFLHFYCNYTAGQERATPEFQALKRTLDARFGRNLPPELVAEFRAGSLPLMKWTNVLTFNWRAITLYTCLLVGVWVPWFVIVYPLTELTVFQFIYLHMRRSHEALCRRLNQQLQSTVPANA
;
A
#
# COMPACT_ATOMS: atom_id res chain seq x y z
N VAL A 1 -4.76 -2.98 -0.43
CA VAL A 1 -4.71 -3.98 0.68
C VAL A 1 -6.06 -4.21 1.33
N HIS A 2 -6.77 -3.20 1.86
CA HIS A 2 -8.08 -3.43 2.51
C HIS A 2 -9.10 -4.17 1.62
N LEU A 3 -9.20 -3.77 0.34
CA LEU A 3 -10.06 -4.43 -0.64
C LEU A 3 -9.66 -5.87 -0.97
N TYR A 4 -8.37 -6.24 -0.83
CA TYR A 4 -7.90 -7.61 -1.04
C TYR A 4 -8.56 -8.58 -0.05
N PHE A 5 -8.70 -8.18 1.21
CA PHE A 5 -9.33 -9.02 2.23
C PHE A 5 -10.86 -9.08 2.09
N ILE A 6 -11.49 -8.07 1.48
CA ILE A 6 -12.96 -8.01 1.33
C ILE A 6 -13.43 -8.67 0.02
N LYS A 7 -12.74 -8.40 -1.09
CA LYS A 7 -13.15 -8.83 -2.44
C LYS A 7 -12.33 -9.99 -2.99
N GLY A 8 -11.32 -10.45 -2.26
CA GLY A 8 -10.36 -11.46 -2.73
C GLY A 8 -9.47 -10.97 -3.88
N THR A 9 -8.67 -11.88 -4.43
CA THR A 9 -7.71 -11.60 -5.53
C THR A 9 -8.36 -11.08 -6.81
N SER A 10 -9.61 -11.46 -7.09
CA SER A 10 -10.27 -11.11 -8.36
C SER A 10 -10.95 -9.74 -8.35
N GLY A 11 -11.25 -9.19 -7.17
CA GLY A 11 -11.81 -7.85 -7.01
C GLY A 11 -10.85 -6.83 -6.38
N SER A 12 -9.59 -7.22 -6.18
CA SER A 12 -8.54 -6.36 -5.66
C SER A 12 -7.44 -6.20 -6.70
N GLU A 13 -7.23 -4.97 -7.15
CA GLU A 13 -6.18 -4.51 -8.08
C GLU A 13 -4.76 -4.58 -7.48
N LEU A 14 -4.49 -5.58 -6.62
CA LEU A 14 -3.22 -5.70 -5.93
C LEU A 14 -2.24 -6.44 -6.83
N ASP A 15 -1.48 -5.67 -7.60
CA ASP A 15 -0.41 -6.18 -8.46
C ASP A 15 0.77 -6.74 -7.65
N ASN A 16 1.56 -7.59 -8.31
CA ASN A 16 2.77 -8.18 -7.77
C ASN A 16 3.93 -7.85 -8.71
N ALA A 17 5.04 -7.36 -8.15
CA ALA A 17 6.23 -7.01 -8.91
C ALA A 17 6.78 -8.16 -9.76
N GLU A 18 6.65 -9.40 -9.31
CA GLU A 18 7.03 -10.61 -10.07
C GLU A 18 6.20 -10.76 -11.35
N ARG A 19 4.88 -10.60 -11.27
CA ARG A 19 3.99 -10.65 -12.43
C ARG A 19 4.27 -9.51 -13.40
N LEU A 20 4.44 -8.30 -12.87
CA LEU A 20 4.76 -7.12 -13.67
C LEU A 20 6.11 -7.28 -14.39
N ARG A 21 7.12 -7.89 -13.75
CA ARG A 21 8.40 -8.21 -14.40
C ARG A 21 8.24 -9.25 -15.51
N ALA A 22 7.40 -10.26 -15.30
CA ALA A 22 7.11 -11.25 -16.34
C ALA A 22 6.42 -10.60 -17.55
N ASP A 23 5.51 -9.66 -17.31
CA ASP A 23 4.85 -8.92 -18.39
C ASP A 23 5.80 -7.93 -19.07
N TYR A 24 6.65 -7.24 -18.31
CA TYR A 24 7.73 -6.41 -18.85
C TYR A 24 8.68 -7.18 -19.79
N ALA A 25 8.99 -8.44 -19.44
CA ALA A 25 9.85 -9.30 -20.26
C ALA A 25 9.21 -9.67 -21.62
N LYS A 26 7.88 -9.76 -21.69
CA LYS A 26 7.13 -10.09 -22.91
C LYS A 26 7.01 -8.89 -23.87
N VAL A 27 7.13 -7.66 -23.38
CA VAL A 27 6.95 -6.44 -24.17
C VAL A 27 8.22 -6.11 -24.96
N SER A 28 8.08 -5.74 -26.25
CA SER A 28 9.22 -5.42 -27.12
C SER A 28 9.56 -3.93 -27.10
N TRP A 29 10.85 -3.61 -26.98
CA TRP A 29 11.37 -2.24 -27.09
C TRP A 29 11.20 -1.61 -28.49
N LYS A 30 10.98 -2.42 -29.53
CA LYS A 30 10.84 -1.92 -30.90
C LYS A 30 9.40 -1.60 -31.29
N LYS A 31 8.42 -2.23 -30.63
CA LYS A 31 6.99 -2.10 -30.96
C LYS A 31 6.24 -1.26 -29.93
N ASP A 32 6.58 -1.41 -28.65
CA ASP A 32 5.78 -0.90 -27.53
C ASP A 32 6.63 -0.10 -26.55
N THR A 33 7.49 0.79 -27.06
CA THR A 33 8.49 1.52 -26.28
C THR A 33 7.88 2.31 -25.12
N ALA A 34 6.80 3.07 -25.36
CA ALA A 34 6.13 3.86 -24.32
C ALA A 34 5.55 2.98 -23.22
N TRP A 35 4.91 1.87 -23.60
CA TRP A 35 4.36 0.91 -22.65
C TRP A 35 5.46 0.22 -21.84
N LYS A 36 6.59 -0.10 -22.47
CA LYS A 36 7.74 -0.70 -21.77
C LYS A 36 8.36 0.26 -20.77
N VAL A 37 8.48 1.55 -21.11
CA VAL A 37 8.94 2.58 -20.16
C VAL A 37 7.98 2.71 -18.98
N PHE A 38 6.67 2.77 -19.24
CA PHE A 38 5.65 2.77 -18.18
C PHE A 38 5.80 1.56 -17.25
N LEU A 39 5.87 0.35 -17.82
CA LEU A 39 6.03 -0.89 -17.04
C LEU A 39 7.35 -0.90 -16.25
N HIS A 40 8.43 -0.33 -16.76
CA HIS A 40 9.68 -0.21 -16.01
C HIS A 40 9.50 0.57 -14.71
N PHE A 41 8.90 1.76 -14.79
CA PHE A 41 8.62 2.58 -13.61
C PHE A 41 7.61 1.92 -12.68
N TYR A 42 6.56 1.31 -13.24
CA TYR A 42 5.52 0.64 -12.48
C TYR A 42 6.06 -0.60 -11.73
N CYS A 43 6.94 -1.39 -12.35
CA CYS A 43 7.65 -2.50 -11.70
C CYS A 43 8.48 -2.01 -10.52
N ASN A 44 9.28 -0.95 -10.72
CA ASN A 44 10.16 -0.41 -9.68
C ASN A 44 9.35 0.17 -8.51
N TYR A 45 8.27 0.88 -8.81
CA TYR A 45 7.34 1.39 -7.81
C TYR A 45 6.73 0.25 -6.97
N THR A 46 6.18 -0.77 -7.64
CA THR A 46 5.58 -1.93 -6.97
C THR A 46 6.60 -2.70 -6.13
N ALA A 47 7.81 -2.93 -6.66
CA ALA A 47 8.89 -3.56 -5.90
C ALA A 47 9.31 -2.73 -4.67
N GLY A 48 9.32 -1.39 -4.81
CA GLY A 48 9.55 -0.48 -3.71
C GLY A 48 8.47 -0.57 -2.62
N GLN A 49 7.19 -0.65 -3.03
CA GLN A 49 6.07 -0.85 -2.11
C GLN A 49 6.17 -2.19 -1.37
N GLU A 50 6.45 -3.29 -2.09
CA GLU A 50 6.61 -4.61 -1.49
C GLU A 50 7.77 -4.66 -0.49
N ARG A 51 8.91 -4.03 -0.82
CA ARG A 51 10.06 -3.90 0.09
C ARG A 51 9.74 -3.06 1.32
N ALA A 52 8.86 -2.08 1.19
CA ALA A 52 8.43 -1.22 2.30
C ALA A 52 7.41 -1.89 3.23
N THR A 53 6.78 -3.01 2.82
CA THR A 53 5.75 -3.73 3.58
C THR A 53 6.06 -5.24 3.74
N PRO A 54 7.22 -5.62 4.30
CA PRO A 54 7.66 -7.01 4.36
C PRO A 54 6.71 -7.94 5.15
N GLU A 55 6.11 -7.48 6.24
CA GLU A 55 5.20 -8.27 7.07
C GLU A 55 3.89 -8.54 6.34
N PHE A 56 3.37 -7.55 5.62
CA PHE A 56 2.22 -7.77 4.74
C PHE A 56 2.53 -8.81 3.66
N GLN A 57 3.71 -8.77 3.04
CA GLN A 57 4.11 -9.77 2.04
C GLN A 57 4.24 -11.17 2.66
N ALA A 58 4.78 -11.27 3.88
CA ALA A 58 4.85 -12.54 4.61
C ALA A 58 3.46 -13.10 4.92
N LEU A 59 2.57 -12.27 5.49
CA LEU A 59 1.18 -12.63 5.75
C LEU A 59 0.48 -13.09 4.48
N LYS A 60 0.60 -12.32 3.39
CA LYS A 60 -0.02 -12.65 2.10
C LYS A 60 0.41 -14.03 1.60
N ARG A 61 1.70 -14.37 1.66
CA ARG A 61 2.20 -15.71 1.28
C ARG A 61 1.60 -16.81 2.15
N THR A 62 1.52 -16.61 3.47
CA THR A 62 0.91 -17.58 4.39
C THR A 62 -0.57 -17.78 4.11
N LEU A 63 -1.30 -16.71 3.78
CA LEU A 63 -2.71 -16.78 3.40
C LEU A 63 -2.93 -17.49 2.07
N ASP A 64 -2.16 -17.12 1.05
CA ASP A 64 -2.22 -17.74 -0.27
C ASP A 64 -1.89 -19.25 -0.17
N ALA A 65 -0.94 -19.65 0.69
CA ALA A 65 -0.58 -21.06 0.91
C ALA A 65 -1.63 -21.88 1.68
N ARG A 66 -2.25 -21.29 2.71
CA ARG A 66 -3.16 -22.03 3.62
C ARG A 66 -4.61 -22.04 3.14
N PHE A 67 -5.08 -20.93 2.56
CA PHE A 67 -6.48 -20.71 2.23
C PHE A 67 -6.73 -20.45 0.75
N GLY A 68 -5.66 -20.18 -0.02
CA GLY A 68 -5.76 -19.83 -1.43
C GLY A 68 -6.67 -18.62 -1.62
N ARG A 69 -7.80 -18.82 -2.31
CA ARG A 69 -8.76 -17.75 -2.64
C ARG A 69 -9.84 -17.52 -1.58
N ASN A 70 -10.07 -18.46 -0.67
CA ASN A 70 -11.20 -18.43 0.26
C ASN A 70 -10.71 -18.16 1.69
N LEU A 71 -10.62 -16.88 2.05
CA LEU A 71 -10.20 -16.46 3.39
C LEU A 71 -11.30 -16.73 4.43
N PRO A 72 -10.97 -17.24 5.64
CA PRO A 72 -11.93 -17.41 6.71
C PRO A 72 -12.62 -16.08 7.09
N PRO A 73 -13.96 -16.07 7.29
CA PRO A 73 -14.68 -14.84 7.63
C PRO A 73 -14.18 -14.16 8.91
N GLU A 74 -13.76 -14.94 9.90
CA GLU A 74 -13.23 -14.46 11.17
C GLU A 74 -11.92 -13.68 10.98
N LEU A 75 -11.02 -14.22 10.15
CA LEU A 75 -9.76 -13.54 9.79
C LEU A 75 -10.02 -12.24 9.03
N VAL A 76 -10.97 -12.23 8.09
CA VAL A 76 -11.35 -11.02 7.35
C VAL A 76 -11.92 -9.97 8.30
N ALA A 77 -12.76 -10.38 9.25
CA ALA A 77 -13.31 -9.49 10.28
C ALA A 77 -12.22 -8.90 11.18
N GLU A 78 -11.26 -9.70 11.63
CA GLU A 78 -10.14 -9.24 12.45
C GLU A 78 -9.25 -8.25 11.68
N PHE A 79 -8.90 -8.57 10.43
CA PHE A 79 -8.15 -7.65 9.57
C PHE A 79 -8.91 -6.35 9.33
N ARG A 80 -10.22 -6.43 9.09
CA ARG A 80 -11.08 -5.25 8.89
C ARG A 80 -11.11 -4.38 10.14
N ALA A 81 -11.26 -4.97 11.33
CA ALA A 81 -11.27 -4.25 12.59
C ALA A 81 -9.95 -3.52 12.84
N GLY A 82 -8.81 -4.14 12.52
CA GLY A 82 -7.48 -3.52 12.64
C GLY A 82 -7.16 -2.48 11.56
N SER A 83 -7.68 -2.66 10.33
CA SER A 83 -7.37 -1.77 9.20
C SER A 83 -8.29 -0.57 9.08
N LEU A 84 -9.54 -0.66 9.54
CA LEU A 84 -10.52 0.43 9.47
C LEU A 84 -10.03 1.72 10.17
N PRO A 85 -9.43 1.68 11.38
CA PRO A 85 -8.91 2.89 12.02
C PRO A 85 -7.77 3.56 11.25
N LEU A 86 -7.06 2.82 10.39
CA LEU A 86 -6.00 3.36 9.55
C LEU A 86 -6.54 4.12 8.34
N MET A 87 -7.80 3.89 7.95
CA MET A 87 -8.41 4.54 6.79
C MET A 87 -8.52 6.06 6.93
N LYS A 88 -8.63 6.57 8.16
CA LYS A 88 -8.60 8.03 8.40
C LYS A 88 -7.26 8.63 8.00
N TRP A 89 -6.16 7.94 8.30
CA TRP A 89 -4.80 8.37 7.95
C TRP A 89 -4.55 8.22 6.46
N THR A 90 -5.04 7.15 5.83
CA THR A 90 -4.98 7.03 4.37
C THR A 90 -5.73 8.18 3.71
N ASN A 91 -6.92 8.53 4.20
CA ASN A 91 -7.68 9.66 3.67
C ASN A 91 -6.94 11.00 3.85
N VAL A 92 -6.25 11.20 4.98
CA VAL A 92 -5.37 12.35 5.18
C VAL A 92 -4.19 12.39 4.21
N LEU A 93 -3.61 11.24 3.88
CA LEU A 93 -2.50 11.16 2.92
C LEU A 93 -2.94 11.19 1.46
N THR A 94 -4.25 11.07 1.18
CA THR A 94 -4.77 11.15 -0.19
C THR A 94 -4.81 12.59 -0.69
N PHE A 95 -5.20 12.73 -1.96
CA PHE A 95 -5.20 13.98 -2.71
C PHE A 95 -5.86 15.16 -1.96
N ASN A 96 -6.96 14.92 -1.24
CA ASN A 96 -7.77 16.00 -0.65
C ASN A 96 -6.97 16.92 0.27
N TRP A 97 -6.29 16.38 1.28
CA TRP A 97 -5.53 17.20 2.23
C TRP A 97 -4.26 17.78 1.61
N ARG A 98 -3.60 17.05 0.70
CA ARG A 98 -2.43 17.59 -0.03
C ARG A 98 -2.83 18.78 -0.90
N ALA A 99 -3.97 18.70 -1.59
CA ALA A 99 -4.51 19.78 -2.42
C ALA A 99 -4.94 20.98 -1.57
N ILE A 100 -5.65 20.76 -0.46
CA ILE A 100 -6.02 21.84 0.48
C ILE A 100 -4.76 22.57 0.96
N THR A 101 -3.77 21.85 1.47
CA THR A 101 -2.50 22.45 1.94
C THR A 101 -1.80 23.21 0.83
N LEU A 102 -1.71 22.65 -0.39
CA LEU A 102 -1.09 23.31 -1.54
C LEU A 102 -1.80 24.62 -1.89
N TYR A 103 -3.12 24.58 -2.05
CA TYR A 103 -3.90 25.75 -2.44
C TYR A 103 -3.88 26.84 -1.37
N THR A 104 -3.96 26.47 -0.09
CA THR A 104 -3.79 27.44 1.00
C THR A 104 -2.41 28.07 0.96
N CYS A 105 -1.35 27.30 0.74
CA CYS A 105 0.02 27.85 0.62
C CYS A 105 0.16 28.80 -0.58
N LEU A 106 -0.45 28.48 -1.72
CA LEU A 106 -0.45 29.33 -2.91
C LEU A 106 -1.24 30.62 -2.70
N LEU A 107 -2.43 30.55 -2.08
CA LEU A 107 -3.28 31.72 -1.80
C LEU A 107 -2.61 32.71 -0.84
N VAL A 108 -2.01 32.21 0.25
CA VAL A 108 -1.22 33.05 1.16
C VAL A 108 0.04 33.55 0.47
N GLY A 109 0.63 32.73 -0.41
CA GLY A 109 1.77 33.06 -1.26
C GLY A 109 1.59 34.30 -2.13
N VAL A 110 0.35 34.66 -2.51
CA VAL A 110 0.07 35.90 -3.26
C VAL A 110 0.46 37.13 -2.45
N TRP A 111 0.21 37.12 -1.14
CA TRP A 111 0.51 38.23 -0.23
C TRP A 111 1.90 38.11 0.40
N VAL A 112 2.34 36.88 0.67
CA VAL A 112 3.64 36.56 1.29
C VAL A 112 4.35 35.51 0.43
N PRO A 113 5.12 35.92 -0.61
CA PRO A 113 5.69 34.99 -1.59
C PRO A 113 6.50 33.82 -1.01
N TRP A 114 7.23 34.07 0.07
CA TRP A 114 8.03 33.03 0.74
C TRP A 114 7.19 31.93 1.40
N PHE A 115 5.90 32.16 1.66
CA PHE A 115 5.02 31.20 2.32
C PHE A 115 4.79 29.93 1.50
N VAL A 116 5.02 29.95 0.19
CA VAL A 116 4.93 28.76 -0.68
C VAL A 116 5.86 27.63 -0.22
N ILE A 117 6.96 27.95 0.50
CA ILE A 117 7.88 26.95 1.07
C ILE A 117 7.24 26.07 2.16
N VAL A 118 6.13 26.50 2.76
CA VAL A 118 5.43 25.74 3.80
C VAL A 118 4.86 24.44 3.26
N TYR A 119 4.46 24.40 1.98
CA TYR A 119 3.95 23.17 1.36
C TYR A 119 4.98 22.03 1.32
N PRO A 120 6.17 22.19 0.70
CA PRO A 120 7.17 21.12 0.71
C PRO A 120 7.65 20.77 2.13
N LEU A 121 7.70 21.73 3.06
CA LEU A 121 8.01 21.44 4.47
C LEU A 121 6.94 20.55 5.11
N THR A 122 5.66 20.85 4.89
CA THR A 122 4.53 20.05 5.39
C THR A 122 4.54 18.64 4.79
N GLU A 123 4.89 18.53 3.51
CA GLU A 123 5.03 17.25 2.82
C GLU A 123 6.13 16.37 3.43
N LEU A 124 7.32 16.95 3.62
CA LEU A 124 8.48 16.26 4.17
C LEU A 124 8.36 15.94 5.67
N THR A 125 7.53 16.66 6.42
CA THR A 125 7.38 16.49 7.86
C THR A 125 6.07 15.81 8.23
N VAL A 126 4.94 16.51 8.08
CA VAL A 126 3.61 16.07 8.55
C VAL A 126 3.13 14.85 7.79
N PHE A 127 3.07 14.91 6.46
CA PHE A 127 2.58 13.79 5.66
C PHE A 127 3.54 12.59 5.74
N GLN A 128 4.85 12.84 5.70
CA GLN A 128 5.84 11.79 5.91
C GLN A 128 5.70 11.10 7.27
N PHE A 129 5.47 11.85 8.35
CA PHE A 129 5.26 11.28 9.69
C PHE A 129 3.99 10.43 9.76
N ILE A 130 2.87 10.93 9.24
CA ILE A 130 1.61 10.19 9.19
C ILE A 130 1.78 8.89 8.37
N TYR A 131 2.48 8.96 7.23
CA TYR A 131 2.78 7.79 6.41
C TYR A 131 3.60 6.75 7.18
N LEU A 132 4.66 7.16 7.88
CA LEU A 132 5.49 6.26 8.67
C LEU A 132 4.70 5.61 9.81
N HIS A 133 3.87 6.40 10.51
CA HIS A 133 3.00 5.89 11.57
C HIS A 133 2.00 4.86 11.01
N MET A 134 1.28 5.21 9.95
CA MET A 134 0.31 4.34 9.29
C MET A 134 0.97 3.02 8.84
N ARG A 135 2.15 3.11 8.20
CA ARG A 135 2.89 1.93 7.74
C ARG A 135 3.31 1.04 8.90
N ARG A 136 3.86 1.60 9.98
CA ARG A 136 4.25 0.83 11.17
C ARG A 136 3.05 0.12 11.80
N SER A 137 1.94 0.81 11.95
CA SER A 137 0.70 0.23 12.51
C SER A 137 0.13 -0.87 11.61
N HIS A 138 0.18 -0.68 10.29
CA HIS A 138 -0.23 -1.70 9.31
C HIS A 138 0.65 -2.95 9.36
N GLU A 139 1.97 -2.77 9.38
CA GLU A 139 2.93 -3.88 9.46
C GLU A 139 2.83 -4.63 10.79
N ALA A 140 2.61 -3.91 11.90
CA ALA A 140 2.38 -4.52 13.20
C ALA A 140 1.10 -5.39 13.22
N LEU A 141 0.02 -4.92 12.61
CA LEU A 141 -1.21 -5.71 12.42
C LEU A 141 -0.93 -6.97 11.58
N CYS A 142 -0.22 -6.82 10.45
CA CYS A 142 0.08 -7.95 9.59
C CYS A 142 0.95 -9.00 10.28
N ARG A 143 1.96 -8.57 11.04
CA ARG A 143 2.81 -9.45 11.85
C ARG A 143 1.99 -10.22 12.88
N ARG A 144 1.12 -9.54 13.63
CA ARG A 144 0.27 -10.17 14.65
C ARG A 144 -0.61 -11.26 14.06
N LEU A 145 -1.31 -10.94 12.96
CA LEU A 145 -2.17 -11.89 12.25
C LEU A 145 -1.37 -13.08 11.73
N ASN A 146 -0.18 -12.84 11.18
CA ASN A 146 0.67 -13.92 10.67
C ASN A 146 1.13 -14.85 11.80
N GLN A 147 1.52 -14.29 12.96
CA GLN A 147 1.88 -15.07 14.14
C GLN A 147 0.69 -15.91 14.66
N GLN A 148 -0.50 -15.32 14.74
CA GLN A 148 -1.73 -16.05 15.13
C GLN A 148 -2.00 -17.21 14.18
N LEU A 149 -1.88 -17.00 12.87
CA LEU A 149 -2.05 -18.06 11.87
C LEU A 149 -1.02 -19.17 12.01
N GLN A 150 0.24 -18.83 12.30
CA GLN A 150 1.30 -19.81 12.53
C GLN A 150 1.13 -20.57 13.86
N SER A 151 0.56 -19.95 14.90
CA SER A 151 0.28 -20.62 16.17
C SER A 151 -0.95 -21.52 16.12
N THR A 152 -1.95 -21.20 15.30
CA THR A 152 -3.19 -21.99 15.15
C THR A 152 -2.98 -23.19 14.22
N VAL A 153 -1.85 -23.89 14.33
CA VAL A 153 -1.65 -25.20 13.69
C VAL A 153 -2.51 -26.23 14.43
N PRO A 154 -3.51 -26.88 13.82
CA PRO A 154 -3.92 -28.18 14.30
C PRO A 154 -2.79 -29.16 13.98
N ALA A 155 -2.30 -29.86 15.01
CA ALA A 155 -1.49 -31.06 14.84
C ALA A 155 -2.28 -32.03 13.96
N ASN A 156 -1.79 -32.30 12.75
CA ASN A 156 -2.07 -33.44 11.88
C ASN A 156 -0.94 -33.35 10.83
N ALA A 157 0.21 -34.05 10.91
CA ALA A 157 0.42 -35.48 11.21
C ALA A 157 -0.55 -36.37 10.42
#